data_AF-A0A7L3WWE9-F1
#
_entry.id   AF-A0A7L3WWE9-F1
#
_cell.length_a   1.000
_cell.length_b   1.000
_cell.length_c   1.000
_cell.angle_alpha   90.00
_cell.angle_beta   90.00
_cell.angle_gamma   90.00
#
_symmetry.space_group_name_H-M   'P 1'
#
loop_
_entity.id
_entity.type
_entity.pdbx_description
1 polymer ?
#
loop_
_entity_poly.entity_id
_entity_poly.type
_entity_poly.pdbx_seq_one_letter_code
_entity_poly.pdbx_strand_id
1 'polypeptide(L)' 'PEPQQLQELPLPLLAQAACRRLYGLDMGRALPPRRIRSDMLCAGYPQGRRDTCKV' A
#
# COMPACT_ATOMS: atom_id res chain seq x y z
N PRO A 1 9.41 19.54 1.13
CA PRO A 1 8.66 20.35 2.11
C PRO A 1 7.45 19.54 2.56
N GLU A 2 7.18 19.53 3.85
CA GLU A 2 5.98 18.92 4.43
C GLU A 2 4.71 19.62 3.90
N PRO A 3 3.63 18.89 3.57
CA PRO A 3 2.36 19.52 3.29
C PRO A 3 1.86 20.29 4.52
N GLN A 4 1.63 21.59 4.37
CA GLN A 4 1.17 22.47 5.47
C GLN A 4 -0.33 22.35 5.73
N GLN A 5 -1.09 21.80 4.77
CA GLN A 5 -2.53 21.56 4.89
C GLN A 5 -2.81 20.06 4.81
N LEU A 6 -3.84 19.61 5.52
CA LEU A 6 -4.30 18.22 5.47
C LEU A 6 -4.67 17.84 4.03
N GLN A 7 -4.16 16.70 3.59
CA GLN A 7 -4.41 16.17 2.25
C GLN A 7 -5.31 14.93 2.34
N GLU A 8 -6.12 14.72 1.31
CA GLU A 8 -6.95 13.53 1.16
C GLU A 8 -6.90 13.00 -0.27
N LEU A 9 -7.21 11.71 -0.42
CA LEU A 9 -7.19 11.02 -1.71
C LEU A 9 -8.11 9.80 -1.66
N PRO A 10 -8.99 9.59 -2.65
CA PRO A 10 -9.73 8.34 -2.79
C PRO A 10 -8.84 7.21 -3.34
N LEU A 11 -8.90 6.05 -2.69
CA LEU A 11 -8.22 4.82 -3.09
C LEU A 11 -9.21 3.65 -3.19
N PRO A 12 -9.14 2.81 -4.23
CA PRO A 12 -9.99 1.63 -4.34
C PRO A 12 -9.48 0.53 -3.41
N LEU A 13 -10.40 -0.28 -2.88
CA LEU A 13 -10.05 -1.48 -2.12
C LEU A 13 -9.49 -2.55 -3.06
N LEU A 14 -8.40 -3.21 -2.67
CA LEU A 14 -7.89 -4.39 -3.35
C LEU A 14 -8.34 -5.67 -2.64
N ALA A 15 -8.57 -6.71 -3.43
CA ALA A 15 -8.80 -8.04 -2.91
C ALA A 15 -7.62 -8.51 -2.03
N GLN A 16 -7.93 -9.06 -0.86
CA GLN A 16 -6.92 -9.51 0.12
C GLN A 16 -5.95 -10.55 -0.49
N ALA A 17 -6.44 -11.42 -1.38
CA ALA A 17 -5.61 -12.41 -2.10
C ALA A 17 -4.58 -11.75 -3.02
N ALA A 18 -4.96 -10.71 -3.77
CA ALA A 18 -4.02 -9.95 -4.60
C ALA A 18 -2.96 -9.26 -3.73
N CYS A 19 -3.38 -8.70 -2.60
CA CYS A 19 -2.50 -8.02 -1.68
C CYS A 19 -1.46 -8.98 -1.04
N ARG A 20 -1.89 -10.15 -0.57
CA ARG A 20 -1.00 -11.21 -0.05
C ARG A 20 0.03 -11.65 -1.10
N ARG A 21 -0.39 -11.77 -2.36
CA ARG A 21 0.53 -12.10 -3.46
C ARG A 21 1.55 -10.99 -3.67
N LEU A 22 1.13 -9.73 -3.78
CA LEU A 22 2.03 -8.61 -4.07
C LEU A 22 3.04 -8.35 -2.95
N TYR A 23 2.59 -8.35 -1.70
CA TYR A 23 3.46 -8.12 -0.53
C TYR A 23 4.23 -9.37 -0.10
N GLY A 24 3.89 -10.55 -0.59
CA GLY A 24 4.64 -11.79 -0.31
C GLY A 24 5.89 -11.98 -1.17
N LEU A 25 6.08 -11.14 -2.20
CA LEU A 25 7.24 -11.18 -3.08
C LEU A 25 8.42 -10.44 -2.44
N ASP A 26 9.64 -10.92 -2.71
CA ASP A 26 10.85 -10.17 -2.38
C ASP A 26 11.08 -9.09 -3.45
N MET A 27 10.82 -7.84 -3.09
CA MET A 27 10.99 -6.67 -3.96
C MET A 27 12.30 -5.92 -3.62
N GLY A 28 13.23 -6.59 -2.94
CA GLY A 28 14.53 -6.05 -2.54
C GLY A 28 14.51 -5.34 -1.18
N ARG A 29 15.66 -4.77 -0.79
CA ARG A 29 15.90 -4.21 0.55
C ARG A 29 14.86 -3.17 1.01
N ALA A 30 14.31 -2.38 0.09
CA ALA A 30 13.33 -1.35 0.42
C ALA A 30 11.94 -1.92 0.74
N LEU A 31 11.61 -3.08 0.18
CA LEU A 31 10.29 -3.71 0.28
C LEU A 31 10.46 -5.23 0.50
N PRO A 32 10.93 -5.64 1.69
CA PRO A 32 11.00 -7.06 2.02
C PRO A 32 9.60 -7.67 2.11
N PRO A 33 9.47 -9.00 1.92
CA PRO A 33 8.19 -9.69 2.00
C PRO A 33 7.46 -9.42 3.32
N ARG A 34 6.15 -9.15 3.25
CA ARG A 34 5.28 -8.94 4.40
C ARG A 34 4.04 -9.82 4.36
N ARG A 35 3.70 -10.37 5.53
CA ARG A 35 2.47 -11.15 5.73
C ARG A 35 1.29 -10.22 5.98
N ILE A 36 0.35 -10.17 5.04
CA ILE A 36 -0.95 -9.49 5.21
C ILE A 36 -1.90 -10.39 6.01
N ARG A 37 -2.25 -9.95 7.23
CA ARG A 37 -3.14 -10.68 8.15
C ARG A 37 -4.60 -10.62 7.70
N SER A 38 -5.46 -11.44 8.30
CA SER A 38 -6.90 -11.48 7.97
C SER A 38 -7.66 -10.24 8.44
N ASP A 39 -7.18 -9.57 9.49
CA ASP A 39 -7.72 -8.32 10.05
C ASP A 39 -7.24 -7.06 9.33
N MET A 40 -6.52 -7.21 8.21
CA MET A 40 -6.02 -6.10 7.40
C MET A 40 -6.76 -5.99 6.07
N LEU A 41 -6.93 -4.75 5.62
CA LEU A 41 -7.43 -4.39 4.29
C LEU A 41 -6.34 -3.66 3.50
N CYS A 42 -6.44 -3.72 2.18
CA CYS A 42 -5.53 -3.02 1.28
C CYS A 42 -6.29 -2.06 0.38
N ALA A 43 -5.72 -0.88 0.14
CA ALA A 43 -6.26 0.10 -0.78
C ALA A 43 -5.13 0.69 -1.63
N GLY A 44 -5.39 0.98 -2.91
CA GLY A 44 -4.34 1.43 -3.83
C GLY A 44 -4.55 0.99 -5.27
N TYR A 45 -3.68 1.50 -6.14
CA TYR A 45 -3.64 1.10 -7.55
C TYR A 45 -2.42 0.19 -7.76
N PRO A 46 -2.55 -0.98 -8.40
CA PRO A 46 -1.40 -1.83 -8.72
C PRO A 46 -0.32 -1.13 -9.54
N GLN A 47 -0.70 -0.10 -10.31
CA GLN A 47 0.21 0.74 -11.09
C GLN A 47 0.87 1.87 -10.28
N GLY A 48 0.57 2.00 -8.98
CA GLY A 48 1.08 3.02 -8.08
C GLY A 48 0.55 4.44 -8.35
N ARG A 49 1.42 5.43 -8.19
CA ARG A 49 1.24 6.89 -8.38
C ARG A 49 0.45 7.65 -7.31
N ARG A 50 -0.50 7.01 -6.64
CA ARG A 50 -1.28 7.64 -5.57
C ARG A 50 -1.36 6.71 -4.38
N ASP A 51 -0.82 7.15 -3.24
CA ASP A 51 -0.71 6.35 -2.03
C ASP A 51 -0.56 7.24 -0.78
N THR A 52 -0.64 6.64 0.39
CA THR A 52 -0.34 7.27 1.67
C THR A 52 1.16 7.18 1.95
N CYS A 53 1.76 8.29 2.38
CA CYS A 53 3.17 8.33 2.76
C CYS A 53 3.29 8.90 4.17
N LYS A 54 4.29 8.39 4.91
CA LYS A 54 4.81 9.12 6.06
C LYS A 54 5.71 10.21 5.52
N VAL A 55 5.50 11.43 5.98
CA VAL A 55 6.36 12.56 5.70
C VAL A 55 7.53 12.57 6.69
#